data_AF-A0A0F0KWT0-F1
#
_entry.id   AF-A0A0F0KWT0-F1
#
_cell.length_a   1.000
_cell.length_b   1.000
_cell.length_c   1.000
_cell.angle_alpha   90.00
_cell.angle_beta   90.00
_cell.angle_gamma   90.00
#
_symmetry.space_group_name_H-M   'P 1'
#
loop_
_entity.id
_entity.type
_entity.pdbx_description
1 polymer ?
#
loop_
_entity_poly.entity_id
_entity_poly.type
_entity_poly.pdbx_seq_one_letter_code
_entity_poly.pdbx_strand_id
1 'polypeptide(L)'
;MSCEKLDGLPGIEASGSLLRADPYRVAALPGTEIPAYEVSAGFVDLLGVHPMPDSGFYLASTLANRWEIKAGAVLQTDLGEAPVLQVFNQSEEDGRDPRLNNALLTIGAPERASECWVDIWPYTTSLDHLLFSALISDEAGAESAQIVAANPTAGESADFHEQFSNRITIHSYPAIVVLFGILGFAGMLRRRLEIASNLHSGAGRGAVTATAVVETILWATVGAVLSASISVWVGQAVGVSVGASTFLVLAVAVGIAALGASVPPLWIGEERLFRDFKNRT
;
A
#
# COMPACT_ATOMS: atom_id res chain seq x y z
N MET A 1 -10.74 7.48 28.22
CA MET A 1 -10.20 8.59 27.38
C MET A 1 -8.68 8.59 27.15
N SER A 2 -7.83 7.90 27.94
CA SER A 2 -6.37 7.92 27.67
C SER A 2 -5.96 7.19 26.39
N CYS A 3 -6.70 6.15 25.98
CA CYS A 3 -6.40 5.41 24.75
C CYS A 3 -6.49 6.30 23.50
N GLU A 4 -7.55 7.09 23.34
CA GLU A 4 -7.73 8.03 22.22
C GLU A 4 -6.58 9.05 22.08
N LYS A 5 -5.87 9.35 23.17
CA LYS A 5 -4.76 10.31 23.14
C LYS A 5 -3.48 9.73 22.53
N LEU A 6 -3.45 8.43 22.25
CA LEU A 6 -2.36 7.80 21.53
C LEU A 6 -2.42 8.10 20.03
N ASP A 7 -3.60 8.49 19.55
CA ASP A 7 -3.80 8.86 18.16
C ASP A 7 -2.87 10.02 17.74
N GLY A 8 -2.24 9.87 16.58
CA GLY A 8 -1.30 10.86 16.03
C GLY A 8 0.09 10.92 16.68
N LEU A 9 0.41 10.04 17.64
CA LEU A 9 1.79 9.88 18.11
C LEU A 9 2.67 9.25 17.00
N PRO A 10 3.97 9.58 16.91
CA PRO A 10 4.86 8.98 15.91
C PRO A 10 4.86 7.45 15.98
N GLY A 11 4.46 6.80 14.87
CA GLY A 11 4.37 5.35 14.75
C GLY A 11 3.02 4.75 15.14
N ILE A 12 2.05 5.56 15.60
CA ILE A 12 0.66 5.16 15.85
C ILE A 12 -0.21 5.78 14.76
N GLU A 13 -0.87 4.95 13.97
CA GLU A 13 -1.71 5.41 12.86
C GLU A 13 -3.16 5.70 13.31
N ALA A 14 -3.66 4.93 14.28
CA ALA A 14 -4.98 5.12 14.87
C ALA A 14 -5.02 4.49 16.27
N SER A 15 -5.95 4.95 17.12
CA SER A 15 -6.18 4.39 18.45
C SER A 15 -7.66 4.41 18.83
N GLY A 16 -8.09 3.45 19.65
CA GLY A 16 -9.49 3.26 19.96
C GLY A 16 -9.70 2.47 21.25
N SER A 17 -10.75 2.81 22.00
CA SER A 17 -11.14 2.08 23.21
C SER A 17 -12.42 1.28 23.03
N LEU A 18 -12.46 0.14 23.70
CA LEU A 18 -13.61 -0.77 23.70
C LEU A 18 -14.01 -1.13 25.14
N LEU A 19 -15.30 -1.00 25.41
CA LEU A 19 -15.95 -1.39 26.65
C LEU A 19 -17.08 -2.38 26.36
N ARG A 20 -17.14 -3.48 27.10
CA ARG A 20 -18.30 -4.38 27.05
C ARG A 20 -19.52 -3.69 27.64
N ALA A 21 -20.60 -3.64 26.87
CA ALA A 21 -21.90 -3.13 27.30
C ALA A 21 -22.87 -4.28 27.60
N ASP A 22 -24.03 -3.95 28.15
CA ASP A 22 -25.12 -4.91 28.32
C ASP A 22 -25.62 -5.39 26.95
N PRO A 23 -25.87 -6.70 26.77
CA PRO A 23 -26.27 -7.25 25.49
C PRO A 23 -27.67 -6.76 25.09
N TYR A 24 -27.90 -6.60 23.78
CA TYR A 24 -29.20 -6.22 23.24
C TYR A 24 -30.05 -7.44 22.90
N ARG A 25 -31.37 -7.31 23.04
CA ARG A 25 -32.33 -8.30 22.51
C ARG A 25 -32.97 -7.75 21.25
N VAL A 26 -32.72 -8.43 20.13
CA VAL A 26 -33.26 -8.02 18.84
C VAL A 26 -34.61 -8.71 18.62
N ALA A 27 -35.66 -7.94 18.28
CA ALA A 27 -37.01 -8.48 18.10
C ALA A 27 -37.11 -9.56 17.01
N ALA A 28 -36.23 -9.48 15.99
CA ALA A 28 -36.14 -10.46 14.91
C ALA A 28 -35.57 -11.82 15.37
N LEU A 29 -34.88 -11.89 16.51
CA LEU A 29 -34.35 -13.13 17.10
C LEU A 29 -34.84 -13.31 18.55
N PRO A 30 -36.10 -13.75 18.74
CA PRO A 30 -36.67 -13.91 20.07
C PRO A 30 -35.88 -14.92 20.91
N GLY A 31 -35.40 -14.49 22.07
CA GLY A 31 -34.68 -15.36 23.02
C GLY A 31 -33.16 -15.42 22.86
N THR A 32 -32.59 -14.69 21.90
CA THR A 32 -31.13 -14.56 21.73
C THR A 32 -30.66 -13.19 22.19
N GLU A 33 -29.69 -13.16 23.10
CA GLU A 33 -28.98 -11.95 23.51
C GLU A 33 -27.77 -11.75 22.60
N ILE A 34 -27.67 -10.56 22.00
CA ILE A 34 -26.58 -10.20 21.10
C ILE A 34 -25.55 -9.40 21.91
N PRO A 35 -24.28 -9.86 21.99
CA PRO A 35 -23.23 -9.11 22.66
C PRO A 35 -23.14 -7.67 22.16
N ALA A 36 -22.90 -6.75 23.08
CA ALA A 36 -22.81 -5.33 22.78
C ALA A 36 -21.48 -4.75 23.29
N TYR A 37 -20.97 -3.79 22.54
CA TYR A 37 -19.81 -3.02 22.97
C TYR A 37 -20.04 -1.54 22.74
N GLU A 38 -19.67 -0.75 23.73
CA GLU A 38 -19.50 0.69 23.59
C GLU A 38 -18.06 0.95 23.17
N VAL A 39 -17.88 1.65 22.05
CA VAL A 39 -16.58 1.91 21.46
C VAL A 39 -16.38 3.42 21.30
N SER A 40 -15.14 3.88 21.28
CA SER A 40 -14.85 5.27 20.94
C SER A 40 -14.94 5.53 19.44
N ALA A 41 -14.92 6.81 19.06
CA ALA A 41 -14.87 7.20 17.65
C ALA A 41 -13.62 6.64 16.94
N GLY A 42 -12.43 6.77 17.54
CA GLY A 42 -11.19 6.24 16.95
C GLY A 42 -11.16 4.71 16.82
N PHE A 43 -11.93 3.99 17.65
CA PHE A 43 -12.08 2.54 17.49
C PHE A 43 -12.82 2.17 16.20
N VAL A 44 -13.79 2.99 15.78
CA VAL A 44 -14.52 2.76 14.53
C VAL A 44 -13.57 2.97 13.34
N ASP A 45 -12.70 3.98 13.40
CA ASP A 45 -11.65 4.20 12.39
C ASP A 45 -10.69 3.00 12.26
N LEU A 46 -10.32 2.35 13.37
CA LEU A 46 -9.52 1.10 13.38
C LEU A 46 -10.21 -0.07 12.63
N LEU A 47 -11.52 -0.04 12.50
CA LEU A 47 -12.29 -1.04 11.75
C LEU A 47 -12.43 -0.70 10.27
N GLY A 48 -11.81 0.41 9.81
CA GLY A 48 -11.88 0.88 8.42
C GLY A 48 -13.22 1.51 8.04
N VAL A 49 -14.01 1.91 9.03
CA VAL A 49 -15.27 2.67 8.89
C VAL A 49 -15.13 3.98 9.63
N HIS A 50 -15.99 4.97 9.37
CA HIS A 50 -15.83 6.30 9.97
C HIS A 50 -16.95 6.60 10.97
N PRO A 51 -16.70 7.38 12.03
CA PRO A 51 -17.73 7.78 12.99
C PRO A 51 -18.79 8.65 12.32
N MET A 52 -20.06 8.23 12.45
CA MET A 52 -21.24 8.99 12.03
C MET A 52 -21.76 9.86 13.18
N PRO A 53 -22.34 11.05 12.87
CA PRO A 53 -22.89 11.94 13.89
C PRO A 53 -24.19 11.41 14.52
N ASP A 54 -24.88 10.51 13.82
CA ASP A 54 -26.13 9.91 14.28
C ASP A 54 -25.87 8.76 15.28
N SER A 55 -26.80 8.57 16.21
CA SER A 55 -26.79 7.41 17.11
C SER A 55 -27.30 6.17 16.40
N GLY A 56 -26.60 5.05 16.55
CA GLY A 56 -26.98 3.78 15.93
C GLY A 56 -25.88 2.74 16.04
N PHE A 57 -26.07 1.64 15.31
CA PHE A 57 -25.21 0.47 15.42
C PHE A 57 -24.22 0.34 14.27
N TYR A 58 -23.00 -0.09 14.58
CA TYR A 58 -22.03 -0.61 13.63
C TYR A 58 -22.01 -2.13 13.73
N LEU A 59 -22.01 -2.81 12.58
CA LEU A 59 -22.09 -4.26 12.51
C LEU A 59 -20.95 -4.84 11.67
N ALA A 60 -20.47 -6.01 12.06
CA ALA A 60 -19.57 -6.80 11.23
C ALA A 60 -20.29 -7.26 9.95
N SER A 61 -19.55 -7.34 8.84
CA SER A 61 -20.04 -7.86 7.56
C SER A 61 -20.61 -9.27 7.65
N THR A 62 -20.05 -10.12 8.52
CA THR A 62 -20.53 -11.48 8.82
C THR A 62 -21.95 -11.48 9.37
N LEU A 63 -22.23 -10.62 10.35
CA LEU A 63 -23.54 -10.49 10.98
C LEU A 63 -24.55 -9.85 10.03
N ALA A 64 -24.14 -8.79 9.33
CA ALA A 64 -24.96 -8.11 8.34
C ALA A 64 -25.41 -9.05 7.21
N ASN A 65 -24.50 -9.88 6.69
CA ASN A 65 -24.81 -10.88 5.67
C ASN A 65 -25.76 -11.96 6.20
N ARG A 66 -25.54 -12.45 7.44
CA ARG A 66 -26.38 -13.48 8.05
C ARG A 66 -27.82 -13.00 8.29
N TRP A 67 -28.00 -11.73 8.62
CA TRP A 67 -29.31 -11.11 8.82
C TRP A 67 -29.88 -10.46 7.57
N GLU A 68 -29.16 -10.52 6.44
CA GLU A 68 -29.54 -9.88 5.17
C GLU A 68 -29.83 -8.37 5.29
N ILE A 69 -29.13 -7.68 6.20
CA ILE A 69 -29.28 -6.26 6.46
C ILE A 69 -28.10 -5.46 5.90
N LYS A 70 -28.34 -4.18 5.63
CA LYS A 70 -27.34 -3.22 5.11
C LYS A 70 -27.34 -1.96 5.96
N ALA A 71 -26.34 -1.12 5.77
CA ALA A 71 -26.36 0.25 6.30
C ALA A 71 -27.66 0.97 5.91
N GLY A 72 -28.26 1.67 6.88
CA GLY A 72 -29.57 2.31 6.79
C GLY A 72 -30.75 1.42 7.22
N ALA A 73 -30.56 0.12 7.45
CA ALA A 73 -31.60 -0.74 8.02
C ALA A 73 -31.91 -0.34 9.46
N VAL A 74 -33.16 -0.49 9.90
CA VAL A 74 -33.56 -0.21 11.30
C VAL A 74 -33.64 -1.52 12.06
N LEU A 75 -32.94 -1.58 13.20
CA LEU A 75 -32.98 -2.69 14.13
C LEU A 75 -33.94 -2.38 15.28
N GLN A 76 -34.81 -3.35 15.56
CA GLN A 76 -35.74 -3.32 16.68
C GLN A 76 -35.08 -4.00 17.88
N THR A 77 -34.72 -3.22 18.90
CA THR A 77 -34.13 -3.72 20.14
C THR A 77 -35.08 -3.55 21.32
N ASP A 78 -34.75 -4.16 22.45
CA ASP A 78 -35.43 -3.97 23.72
C ASP A 78 -35.33 -2.54 24.27
N LEU A 79 -34.33 -1.77 23.83
CA LEU A 79 -34.17 -0.35 24.15
C LEU A 79 -34.82 0.59 23.12
N GLY A 80 -35.41 0.04 22.05
CA GLY A 80 -36.10 0.79 21.00
C GLY A 80 -35.54 0.54 19.59
N GLU A 81 -35.95 1.40 18.66
CA GLU A 81 -35.51 1.37 17.27
C GLU A 81 -34.22 2.17 17.09
N ALA A 82 -33.22 1.57 16.43
CA ALA A 82 -32.00 2.29 16.05
C ALA A 82 -31.50 1.86 14.67
N PRO A 83 -30.95 2.79 13.86
CA PRO A 83 -30.43 2.48 12.53
C PRO A 83 -29.08 1.78 12.61
N VAL A 84 -28.80 0.95 11.60
CA VAL A 84 -27.46 0.46 11.28
C VAL A 84 -26.74 1.56 10.52
N LEU A 85 -25.72 2.15 11.13
CA LEU A 85 -24.98 3.27 10.57
C LEU A 85 -24.05 2.80 9.45
N GLN A 86 -23.18 1.85 9.75
CA GLN A 86 -22.22 1.28 8.80
C GLN A 86 -21.97 -0.20 9.10
N VAL A 87 -21.46 -0.89 8.09
CA VAL A 87 -21.02 -2.28 8.19
C VAL A 87 -19.51 -2.30 7.97
N PHE A 88 -18.75 -2.82 8.93
CA PHE A 88 -17.30 -2.92 8.84
C PHE A 88 -16.86 -4.31 8.37
N ASN A 89 -15.71 -4.38 7.72
CA ASN A 89 -15.19 -5.64 7.21
C ASN A 89 -14.55 -6.44 8.35
N GLN A 90 -15.08 -7.63 8.59
CA GLN A 90 -14.56 -8.53 9.61
C GLN A 90 -14.81 -9.97 9.14
N SER A 91 -13.76 -10.79 9.13
CA SER A 91 -13.85 -12.20 8.72
C SER A 91 -13.87 -13.13 9.93
N GLU A 92 -14.57 -14.27 9.82
CA GLU A 92 -14.46 -15.35 10.81
C GLU A 92 -13.22 -16.23 10.57
N GLU A 93 -12.58 -16.10 9.41
CA GLU A 93 -11.52 -17.02 8.93
C GLU A 93 -10.12 -16.41 8.93
N ASP A 94 -9.98 -15.10 9.15
CA ASP A 94 -8.68 -14.39 9.10
C ASP A 94 -7.94 -14.35 10.45
N GLY A 95 -8.49 -15.02 11.47
CA GLY A 95 -7.93 -15.18 12.80
C GLY A 95 -7.91 -13.92 13.67
N ARG A 96 -8.59 -12.84 13.27
CA ARG A 96 -8.91 -11.72 14.17
C ARG A 96 -9.81 -12.17 15.32
N ASP A 97 -9.87 -11.35 16.38
CA ASP A 97 -10.75 -11.60 17.52
C ASP A 97 -12.22 -11.83 17.06
N PRO A 98 -12.79 -13.04 17.29
CA PRO A 98 -14.12 -13.38 16.79
C PRO A 98 -15.25 -12.70 17.57
N ARG A 99 -14.96 -12.06 18.71
CA ARG A 99 -15.99 -11.42 19.57
C ARG A 99 -16.75 -10.31 18.82
N LEU A 100 -16.08 -9.59 17.92
CA LEU A 100 -16.70 -8.51 17.16
C LEU A 100 -17.58 -9.02 15.99
N ASN A 101 -17.40 -10.27 15.57
CA ASN A 101 -18.07 -10.84 14.38
C ASN A 101 -19.59 -10.99 14.58
N ASN A 102 -20.03 -11.05 15.84
CA ASN A 102 -21.42 -11.29 16.23
C ASN A 102 -21.92 -10.26 17.26
N ALA A 103 -21.28 -9.08 17.33
CA ALA A 103 -21.63 -8.05 18.30
C ALA A 103 -22.19 -6.79 17.64
N LEU A 104 -23.00 -6.04 18.41
CA LEU A 104 -23.43 -4.70 18.06
C LEU A 104 -22.47 -3.68 18.69
N LEU A 105 -21.93 -2.78 17.89
CA LEU A 105 -21.08 -1.69 18.40
C LEU A 105 -21.85 -0.38 18.36
N THR A 106 -21.75 0.40 19.43
CA THR A 106 -22.25 1.78 19.48
C THR A 106 -21.10 2.71 19.82
N ILE A 107 -21.06 3.88 19.18
CA ILE A 107 -20.12 4.91 19.61
C ILE A 107 -20.61 5.50 20.92
N GLY A 108 -19.70 5.62 21.87
CA GLY A 108 -19.92 6.30 23.13
C GLY A 108 -18.63 6.93 23.65
N ALA A 109 -18.67 7.36 24.91
CA ALA A 109 -17.55 8.04 25.56
C ALA A 109 -17.29 7.40 26.92
N PRO A 110 -16.87 6.12 26.94
CA PRO A 110 -16.74 5.40 28.19
C PRO A 110 -15.66 6.03 29.07
N GLU A 111 -16.02 6.33 30.33
CA GLU A 111 -15.06 6.85 31.31
C GLU A 111 -13.92 5.86 31.57
N ARG A 112 -14.24 4.57 31.54
CA ARG A 112 -13.32 3.43 31.64
C ARG A 112 -13.50 2.50 30.45
N ALA A 113 -12.42 1.93 29.94
CA ALA A 113 -12.47 0.93 28.88
C ALA A 113 -11.89 -0.39 29.38
N SER A 114 -12.41 -1.51 28.89
CA SER A 114 -11.81 -2.82 29.14
C SER A 114 -10.57 -3.05 28.29
N GLU A 115 -10.52 -2.45 27.10
CA GLU A 115 -9.46 -2.68 26.12
C GLU A 115 -9.09 -1.38 25.41
N CYS A 116 -7.81 -1.27 25.04
CA CYS A 116 -7.26 -0.21 24.21
C CYS A 116 -6.60 -0.86 22.99
N TRP A 117 -7.05 -0.47 21.81
CA TRP A 117 -6.58 -0.95 20.53
C TRP A 117 -5.83 0.18 19.85
N VAL A 118 -4.77 -0.17 19.13
CA VAL A 118 -3.93 0.77 18.38
C VAL A 118 -3.46 0.10 17.10
N ASP A 119 -3.39 0.89 16.04
CA ASP A 119 -2.71 0.50 14.81
C ASP A 119 -1.29 1.10 14.81
N ILE A 120 -0.28 0.26 14.63
CA ILE A 120 1.13 0.62 14.77
C ILE A 120 1.88 0.24 13.50
N TRP A 121 2.41 1.25 12.82
CA TRP A 121 3.27 1.04 11.66
C TRP A 121 4.41 2.08 11.60
N PRO A 122 5.67 1.67 11.45
CA PRO A 122 6.18 0.30 11.60
C PRO A 122 6.20 -0.13 13.08
N TYR A 123 5.86 -1.40 13.35
CA TYR A 123 5.91 -1.94 14.72
C TYR A 123 7.34 -1.94 15.29
N THR A 124 7.49 -1.43 16.51
CA THR A 124 8.72 -1.51 17.30
C THR A 124 8.35 -1.78 18.75
N THR A 125 9.13 -2.62 19.45
CA THR A 125 8.92 -2.91 20.88
C THR A 125 9.08 -1.67 21.77
N SER A 126 9.75 -0.64 21.26
CA SER A 126 9.78 0.67 21.91
C SER A 126 8.43 1.37 21.94
N LEU A 127 7.39 0.97 21.23
CA LEU A 127 6.07 1.62 21.32
C LEU A 127 5.17 0.97 22.38
N ASP A 128 5.53 -0.22 22.88
CA ASP A 128 4.76 -0.96 23.89
C ASP A 128 4.58 -0.17 25.20
N HIS A 129 5.54 0.68 25.58
CA HIS A 129 5.42 1.51 26.78
C HIS A 129 4.36 2.62 26.65
N LEU A 130 4.04 3.06 25.43
CA LEU A 130 2.97 4.03 25.19
C LEU A 130 1.60 3.41 25.45
N LEU A 131 1.43 2.13 25.10
CA LEU A 131 0.21 1.38 25.39
C LEU A 131 -0.07 1.28 26.89
N PHE A 132 0.97 1.00 27.69
CA PHE A 132 0.84 0.96 29.14
C PHE A 132 0.50 2.33 29.76
N SER A 133 0.78 3.44 29.08
CA SER A 133 0.39 4.78 29.56
C SER A 133 -1.13 5.03 29.52
N ALA A 134 -1.87 4.22 28.77
CA ALA A 134 -3.33 4.28 28.73
C ALA A 134 -3.99 3.59 29.94
N LEU A 135 -3.23 2.82 30.73
CA LEU A 135 -3.73 2.12 31.91
C LEU A 135 -4.02 3.08 33.07
N ILE A 136 -5.01 2.71 33.87
CA ILE A 136 -5.33 3.37 35.14
C ILE A 136 -4.54 2.64 36.23
N SER A 137 -3.51 3.31 36.77
CA SER A 137 -2.47 2.70 37.62
C SER A 137 -2.94 2.21 39.01
N ASP A 138 -4.17 2.52 39.42
CA ASP A 138 -4.67 2.28 40.79
C ASP A 138 -5.76 1.18 40.84
N GLU A 139 -5.96 0.43 39.75
CA GLU A 139 -6.93 -0.67 39.67
C GLU A 139 -6.23 -2.04 39.70
N ALA A 140 -6.84 -3.00 40.40
CA ALA A 140 -6.33 -4.37 40.55
C ALA A 140 -6.08 -5.11 39.21
N GLY A 141 -6.63 -4.61 38.10
CA GLY A 141 -6.42 -5.15 36.76
C GLY A 141 -5.15 -4.64 36.05
N ALA A 142 -4.53 -3.54 36.53
CA ALA A 142 -3.37 -2.94 35.87
C ALA A 142 -2.14 -3.88 35.84
N GLU A 143 -1.95 -4.69 36.89
CA GLU A 143 -0.89 -5.71 36.94
C GLU A 143 -1.13 -6.89 35.99
N SER A 144 -2.38 -7.09 35.55
CA SER A 144 -2.77 -8.17 34.62
C SER A 144 -2.86 -7.71 33.16
N ALA A 145 -2.57 -6.45 32.87
CA ALA A 145 -2.64 -5.92 31.52
C ALA A 145 -1.60 -6.59 30.61
N GLN A 146 -2.04 -7.03 29.44
CA GLN A 146 -1.20 -7.68 28.44
C GLN A 146 -1.37 -6.99 27.10
N ILE A 147 -0.27 -6.85 26.37
CA ILE A 147 -0.28 -6.44 24.97
C ILE A 147 -0.37 -7.72 24.15
N VAL A 148 -1.40 -7.81 23.31
CA VAL A 148 -1.66 -8.96 22.45
C VAL A 148 -1.94 -8.43 21.04
N ALA A 149 -1.48 -9.15 20.01
CA ALA A 149 -1.79 -8.82 18.64
C ALA A 149 -3.31 -8.95 18.40
N ALA A 150 -3.93 -7.93 17.79
CA ALA A 150 -5.36 -7.96 17.46
C ALA A 150 -5.72 -9.06 16.44
N ASN A 151 -4.75 -9.48 15.63
CA ASN A 151 -4.82 -10.68 14.80
C ASN A 151 -3.62 -11.58 15.11
N PRO A 152 -3.77 -12.60 16.00
CA PRO A 152 -2.68 -13.51 16.33
C PRO A 152 -2.22 -14.35 15.13
N THR A 153 -3.08 -14.62 14.15
CA THR A 153 -2.71 -15.44 12.97
C THR A 153 -2.06 -14.64 11.85
N ALA A 154 -2.15 -13.30 11.90
CA ALA A 154 -1.55 -12.43 10.90
C ALA A 154 -0.03 -12.60 10.92
N GLY A 155 0.51 -13.10 9.80
CA GLY A 155 1.95 -13.33 9.64
C GLY A 155 2.45 -14.69 10.14
N GLU A 156 1.61 -15.54 10.78
CA GLU A 156 2.03 -16.89 11.19
C GLU A 156 2.17 -17.86 10.00
N SER A 157 1.31 -17.71 8.99
CA SER A 157 1.29 -18.59 7.80
C SER A 157 1.89 -17.95 6.55
N ALA A 158 2.21 -16.65 6.60
CA ALA A 158 2.71 -15.92 5.45
C ALA A 158 4.25 -15.99 5.40
N ASP A 159 4.78 -16.87 4.55
CA ASP A 159 6.18 -16.79 4.16
C ASP A 159 6.38 -15.55 3.25
N PHE A 160 6.61 -14.40 3.89
CA PHE A 160 6.90 -13.15 3.19
C PHE A 160 8.15 -13.25 2.32
N HIS A 161 9.09 -14.13 2.66
CA HIS A 161 10.29 -14.36 1.85
C HIS A 161 9.95 -15.10 0.56
N GLU A 162 9.13 -16.14 0.62
CA GLU A 162 8.63 -16.85 -0.56
C GLU A 162 7.76 -15.93 -1.43
N GLN A 163 6.83 -15.20 -0.84
CA GLN A 163 5.98 -14.25 -1.57
C GLN A 163 6.80 -13.14 -2.25
N PHE A 164 7.81 -12.60 -1.55
CA PHE A 164 8.73 -11.63 -2.14
C PHE A 164 9.57 -12.27 -3.25
N SER A 165 10.06 -13.49 -3.07
CA SER A 165 10.92 -14.17 -4.05
C SER A 165 10.17 -14.56 -5.32
N ASN A 166 8.90 -14.94 -5.19
CA ASN A 166 8.02 -15.34 -6.29
C ASN A 166 7.23 -14.17 -6.92
N ARG A 167 7.54 -12.92 -6.55
CA ARG A 167 6.89 -11.75 -7.14
C ARG A 167 7.12 -11.71 -8.65
N ILE A 168 6.05 -11.57 -9.43
CA ILE A 168 6.15 -11.42 -10.90
C ILE A 168 7.03 -10.21 -11.30
N THR A 169 7.11 -9.20 -10.43
CA THR A 169 7.93 -8.01 -10.62
C THR A 169 9.43 -8.29 -10.57
N ILE A 170 9.89 -9.48 -10.18
CA ILE A 170 11.32 -9.85 -10.21
C ILE A 170 11.86 -9.89 -11.65
N HIS A 171 11.02 -10.30 -12.60
CA HIS A 171 11.37 -10.35 -14.02
C HIS A 171 11.35 -8.99 -14.70
N SER A 172 10.87 -7.94 -14.03
CA SER A 172 10.84 -6.59 -14.59
C SER A 172 12.25 -6.03 -14.83
N TYR A 173 13.19 -6.30 -13.92
CA TYR A 173 14.58 -5.86 -14.03
C TYR A 173 15.28 -6.31 -15.32
N PRO A 174 15.37 -7.63 -15.63
CA PRO A 174 15.97 -8.06 -16.90
C PRO A 174 15.18 -7.57 -18.11
N ALA A 175 13.85 -7.45 -18.02
CA ALA A 175 13.03 -6.92 -19.11
C ALA A 175 13.36 -5.44 -19.43
N ILE A 176 13.57 -4.61 -18.41
CA ILE A 176 14.02 -3.20 -18.55
C ILE A 176 15.38 -3.16 -19.24
N VAL A 177 16.33 -4.02 -18.82
CA VAL A 177 17.66 -4.06 -19.43
C VAL A 177 17.57 -4.35 -20.93
N VAL A 178 16.81 -5.38 -21.30
CA VAL A 178 16.65 -5.77 -22.70
C VAL A 178 15.93 -4.69 -23.50
N LEU A 179 14.82 -4.17 -23.00
CA LEU A 179 13.97 -3.24 -23.75
C LEU A 179 14.66 -1.89 -24.01
N PHE A 180 15.24 -1.28 -22.98
CA PHE A 180 15.91 0.01 -23.13
C PHE A 180 17.24 -0.10 -23.88
N GLY A 181 17.95 -1.23 -23.72
CA GLY A 181 19.15 -1.54 -24.51
C GLY A 181 18.83 -1.64 -26.00
N ILE A 182 17.74 -2.34 -26.36
CA ILE A 182 17.27 -2.45 -27.75
C ILE A 182 16.85 -1.08 -28.29
N LEU A 183 16.15 -0.25 -27.52
CA LEU A 183 15.75 1.09 -27.96
C LEU A 183 16.94 1.99 -28.27
N GLY A 184 17.95 2.02 -27.40
CA GLY A 184 19.20 2.75 -27.63
C GLY A 184 19.94 2.25 -28.86
N PHE A 185 20.07 0.93 -29.00
CA PHE A 185 20.72 0.29 -30.15
C PHE A 185 19.99 0.55 -31.47
N ALA A 186 18.68 0.35 -31.51
CA ALA A 186 17.85 0.54 -32.69
C ALA A 186 17.79 2.01 -33.13
N GLY A 187 17.77 2.94 -32.18
CA GLY A 187 17.88 4.38 -32.46
C GLY A 187 19.13 4.71 -33.27
N MET A 188 20.26 4.09 -32.93
CA MET A 188 21.54 4.28 -33.62
C MET A 188 21.60 3.56 -34.97
N LEU A 189 20.97 2.40 -35.12
CA LEU A 189 20.87 1.72 -36.42
C LEU A 189 20.10 2.55 -37.47
N ARG A 190 19.10 3.33 -37.04
CA ARG A 190 18.38 4.26 -37.92
C ARG A 190 19.28 5.40 -38.41
N ARG A 191 20.29 5.78 -37.62
CA ARG A 191 21.24 6.88 -37.91
C ARG A 191 22.55 6.42 -38.52
N ARG A 192 22.66 5.16 -38.96
CA ARG A 192 23.91 4.59 -39.50
C ARG A 192 24.54 5.40 -40.64
N LEU A 193 23.73 6.06 -41.47
CA LEU A 193 24.22 6.89 -42.59
C LEU A 193 24.86 8.20 -42.11
N GLU A 194 24.28 8.82 -41.08
CA GLU A 194 24.83 10.02 -40.44
C GLU A 194 26.17 9.70 -39.76
N ILE A 195 26.21 8.57 -39.04
CA ILE A 195 27.43 8.05 -38.40
C ILE A 195 28.52 7.81 -39.45
N ALA A 196 28.18 7.17 -40.57
CA ALA A 196 29.11 6.94 -41.67
C ALA A 196 29.65 8.23 -42.28
N SER A 197 28.79 9.22 -42.49
CA SER A 197 29.16 10.54 -43.02
C SER A 197 30.11 11.29 -42.09
N ASN A 198 29.85 11.27 -40.78
CA ASN A 198 30.71 11.89 -39.77
C ASN A 198 32.07 11.21 -39.71
N LEU A 199 32.12 9.88 -39.79
CA LEU A 199 33.38 9.13 -39.84
C LEU A 199 34.17 9.43 -41.12
N HIS A 200 33.52 9.52 -42.28
CA HIS A 200 34.16 9.92 -43.55
C HIS A 200 34.70 11.36 -43.52
N SER A 201 34.05 12.24 -42.76
CA SER A 201 34.49 13.63 -42.56
C SER A 201 35.66 13.74 -41.57
N GLY A 202 36.21 12.61 -41.11
CA GLY A 202 37.37 12.54 -40.21
C GLY A 202 37.02 12.63 -38.73
N ALA A 203 35.74 12.55 -38.34
CA ALA A 203 35.37 12.54 -36.93
C ALA A 203 35.90 11.27 -36.24
N GLY A 204 36.55 11.44 -35.08
CA GLY A 204 37.02 10.31 -34.28
C GLY A 204 35.84 9.46 -33.77
N ARG A 205 36.01 8.13 -33.75
CA ARG A 205 34.97 7.21 -33.22
C ARG A 205 34.53 7.56 -31.80
N GLY A 206 35.47 7.99 -30.96
CA GLY A 206 35.18 8.46 -29.59
C GLY A 206 34.26 9.68 -29.54
N ALA A 207 34.43 10.63 -30.46
CA ALA A 207 33.57 11.81 -30.54
C ALA A 207 32.16 11.43 -31.01
N VAL A 208 32.05 10.55 -32.02
CA VAL A 208 30.74 10.06 -32.51
C VAL A 208 30.01 9.26 -31.44
N THR A 209 30.71 8.41 -30.67
CA THR A 209 30.11 7.70 -29.53
C THR A 209 29.68 8.65 -28.41
N ALA A 210 30.48 9.68 -28.11
CA ALA A 210 30.16 10.64 -27.07
C ALA A 210 28.90 11.44 -27.43
N THR A 211 28.80 11.93 -28.67
CA THR A 211 27.62 12.63 -29.17
C THR A 211 26.37 11.75 -29.08
N ALA A 212 26.48 10.49 -29.53
CA ALA A 212 25.38 9.53 -29.45
C ALA A 212 24.90 9.29 -28.01
N VAL A 213 25.83 9.07 -27.08
CA VAL A 213 25.53 8.84 -25.67
C VAL A 213 24.86 10.07 -25.05
N VAL A 214 25.38 11.27 -25.31
CA VAL A 214 24.82 12.52 -24.79
C VAL A 214 23.39 12.74 -25.30
N GLU A 215 23.17 12.56 -26.60
CA GLU A 215 21.83 12.67 -27.18
C GLU A 215 20.86 11.65 -26.58
N THR A 216 21.31 10.39 -26.42
CA THR A 216 20.51 9.34 -25.78
C THR A 216 20.14 9.71 -24.35
N ILE A 217 21.08 10.22 -23.57
CA ILE A 217 20.81 10.68 -22.20
C ILE A 217 19.80 11.83 -22.21
N LEU A 218 19.92 12.80 -23.13
CA LEU A 218 19.02 13.96 -23.18
C LEU A 218 17.56 13.56 -23.42
N TRP A 219 17.26 12.75 -24.44
CA TRP A 219 15.86 12.37 -24.66
C TRP A 219 15.36 11.31 -23.67
N ALA A 220 16.23 10.41 -23.20
CA ALA A 220 15.83 9.40 -22.22
C ALA A 220 15.55 10.01 -20.84
N THR A 221 16.30 11.04 -20.42
CA THR A 221 16.04 11.77 -19.17
C THR A 221 14.70 12.51 -19.22
N VAL A 222 14.38 13.15 -20.34
CA VAL A 222 13.05 13.77 -20.54
C VAL A 222 11.94 12.73 -20.42
N GLY A 223 12.10 11.56 -21.06
CA GLY A 223 11.16 10.44 -20.91
C GLY A 223 11.01 9.98 -19.46
N ALA A 224 12.12 9.81 -18.74
CA ALA A 224 12.14 9.40 -17.35
C ALA A 224 11.41 10.39 -16.43
N VAL A 225 11.62 11.71 -16.61
CA VAL A 225 10.92 12.75 -15.84
C VAL A 225 9.41 12.71 -16.08
N LEU A 226 8.99 12.53 -17.33
CA LEU A 226 7.57 12.39 -17.67
C LEU A 226 6.96 11.14 -17.05
N SER A 227 7.64 9.99 -17.15
CA SER A 227 7.19 8.74 -16.52
C SER A 227 7.07 8.87 -15.01
N ALA A 228 8.06 9.46 -14.34
CA ALA A 228 8.02 9.71 -12.91
C ALA A 228 6.83 10.59 -12.50
N SER A 229 6.58 11.67 -13.25
CA SER A 229 5.47 12.60 -13.01
C SER A 229 4.11 11.89 -13.13
N ILE A 230 3.95 11.05 -14.16
CA ILE A 230 2.74 10.25 -14.37
C ILE A 230 2.58 9.23 -13.24
N SER A 231 3.65 8.54 -12.83
CA SER A 231 3.58 7.58 -11.72
C SER A 231 3.14 8.24 -10.42
N VAL A 232 3.65 9.43 -10.09
CA VAL A 232 3.21 10.17 -8.89
C VAL A 232 1.75 10.57 -8.99
N TRP A 233 1.31 11.08 -10.15
CA TRP A 233 -0.08 11.48 -10.37
C TRP A 233 -1.05 10.29 -10.24
N VAL A 234 -0.73 9.16 -10.85
CA VAL A 234 -1.53 7.93 -10.73
C VAL A 234 -1.49 7.39 -9.31
N GLY A 235 -0.33 7.42 -8.65
CA GLY A 235 -0.19 7.01 -7.25
C GLY A 235 -1.12 7.78 -6.33
N GLN A 236 -1.17 9.11 -6.48
CA GLN A 236 -2.10 9.96 -5.73
C GLN A 236 -3.57 9.62 -6.01
N ALA A 237 -3.93 9.35 -7.27
CA ALA A 237 -5.31 9.02 -7.63
C ALA A 237 -5.80 7.67 -7.06
N VAL A 238 -4.89 6.73 -6.80
CA VAL A 238 -5.20 5.38 -6.30
C VAL A 238 -4.81 5.19 -4.82
N GLY A 239 -4.30 6.24 -4.16
CA GLY A 239 -3.90 6.17 -2.75
C GLY A 239 -2.61 5.38 -2.49
N VAL A 240 -1.74 5.23 -3.49
CA VAL A 240 -0.47 4.50 -3.39
C VAL A 240 0.71 5.46 -3.48
N SER A 241 1.64 5.37 -2.54
CA SER A 241 2.86 6.18 -2.57
C SER A 241 3.90 5.61 -3.54
N VAL A 242 4.53 6.47 -4.34
CA VAL A 242 5.63 6.07 -5.23
C VAL A 242 6.93 6.05 -4.45
N GLY A 243 7.49 4.85 -4.27
CA GLY A 243 8.76 4.68 -3.55
C GLY A 243 10.00 5.16 -4.30
N ALA A 244 11.10 5.35 -3.56
CA ALA A 244 12.42 5.72 -4.11
C ALA A 244 12.94 4.73 -5.17
N SER A 245 12.52 3.46 -5.10
CA SER A 245 12.88 2.41 -6.05
C SER A 245 12.45 2.72 -7.49
N THR A 246 11.33 3.40 -7.69
CA THR A 246 10.84 3.79 -9.03
C THR A 246 11.81 4.74 -9.72
N PHE A 247 12.36 5.72 -8.99
CA PHE A 247 13.34 6.67 -9.52
C PHE A 247 14.66 5.97 -9.87
N LEU A 248 15.10 5.02 -9.05
CA LEU A 248 16.29 4.21 -9.34
C LEU A 248 16.12 3.39 -10.62
N VAL A 249 14.95 2.77 -10.82
CA VAL A 249 14.65 2.00 -12.04
C VAL A 249 14.72 2.88 -13.29
N LEU A 250 14.16 4.10 -13.23
CA LEU A 250 14.21 5.05 -14.35
C LEU A 250 15.64 5.52 -14.64
N ALA A 251 16.46 5.79 -13.61
CA ALA A 251 17.86 6.14 -13.78
C ALA A 251 18.66 5.00 -14.44
N VAL A 252 18.42 3.77 -14.01
CA VAL A 252 19.03 2.57 -14.61
C VAL A 252 18.61 2.42 -16.08
N ALA A 253 17.33 2.64 -16.41
CA ALA A 253 16.83 2.57 -17.78
C ALA A 253 17.53 3.58 -18.72
N VAL A 254 17.75 4.82 -18.25
CA VAL A 254 18.54 5.83 -18.99
C VAL A 254 19.97 5.36 -19.24
N GLY A 255 20.64 4.84 -18.20
CA GLY A 255 22.01 4.33 -18.31
C GLY A 255 22.12 3.18 -19.30
N ILE A 256 21.16 2.25 -19.29
CA ILE A 256 21.13 1.11 -20.20
C ILE A 256 20.86 1.54 -21.64
N ALA A 257 19.96 2.51 -21.87
CA ALA A 257 19.74 3.05 -23.20
C ALA A 257 21.02 3.69 -23.76
N ALA A 258 21.77 4.43 -22.93
CA ALA A 258 23.05 5.01 -23.31
C ALA A 258 24.10 3.93 -23.64
N LEU A 259 24.18 2.86 -22.85
CA LEU A 259 25.04 1.72 -23.14
C LEU A 259 24.67 1.07 -24.48
N GLY A 260 23.38 0.85 -24.74
CA GLY A 260 22.89 0.32 -26.01
C GLY A 260 23.25 1.20 -27.22
N ALA A 261 23.19 2.52 -27.05
CA ALA A 261 23.55 3.49 -28.09
C ALA A 261 25.07 3.55 -28.38
N SER A 262 25.92 3.18 -27.42
CA SER A 262 27.38 3.17 -27.60
C SER A 262 27.88 2.06 -28.54
N VAL A 263 27.12 0.97 -28.69
CA VAL A 263 27.55 -0.23 -29.41
C VAL A 263 27.69 0.02 -30.93
N PRO A 264 26.70 0.59 -31.65
CA PRO A 264 26.78 0.66 -33.11
C PRO A 264 27.95 1.47 -33.69
N PRO A 265 28.31 2.66 -33.17
CA PRO A 265 29.45 3.41 -33.70
C PRO A 265 30.81 2.70 -33.51
N LEU A 266 30.91 1.80 -32.53
CA LEU A 266 32.11 0.98 -32.30
C LEU A 266 32.13 -0.26 -33.21
N TRP A 267 30.97 -0.74 -33.64
CA TRP A 267 30.81 -2.01 -34.34
C TRP A 267 30.65 -1.88 -35.86
N ILE A 268 30.23 -0.71 -36.37
CA ILE A 268 30.10 -0.45 -37.81
C ILE A 268 31.50 -0.22 -38.40
N GLY A 269 32.01 -1.24 -39.09
CA GLY A 269 33.23 -1.18 -39.90
C GLY A 269 32.99 -0.68 -41.33
N GLU A 270 34.02 -0.09 -41.94
CA GLU A 270 33.99 0.49 -43.29
C GLU A 270 33.57 -0.48 -44.39
N GLU A 271 33.90 -1.77 -44.26
CA GLU A 271 33.53 -2.82 -45.24
C GLU A 271 32.00 -2.97 -45.42
N ARG A 272 31.22 -2.73 -44.35
CA ARG A 272 29.75 -2.81 -44.43
C ARG A 272 29.14 -1.57 -45.10
N LEU A 273 29.80 -0.42 -45.03
CA LEU A 273 29.34 0.83 -45.64
C LEU A 273 29.43 0.77 -47.16
N PHE A 274 30.49 0.19 -47.72
CA PHE A 274 30.60 -0.03 -49.17
C PHE A 274 29.53 -0.98 -49.70
N ARG A 275 29.16 -2.02 -48.95
CA ARG A 275 28.10 -2.96 -49.34
C ARG A 275 26.71 -2.32 -49.30
N ASP A 276 26.41 -1.52 -48.28
CA ASP A 276 25.13 -0.80 -48.17
C ASP A 276 24.97 0.28 -49.24
N PHE A 277 26.06 0.96 -49.65
CA PHE A 277 26.06 1.87 -50.79
C PHE A 277 25.87 1.14 -52.13
N LYS A 278 26.50 -0.03 -52.30
CA LYS A 278 26.43 -0.83 -53.53
C LYS A 278 25.05 -1.48 -53.77
N ASN A 279 24.29 -1.76 -52.71
CA ASN A 279 22.95 -2.34 -52.80
C ASN A 279 21.82 -1.30 -53.05
N ARG A 280 22.17 -0.04 -53.38
CA ARG A 280 21.22 1.04 -53.70
C ARG A 280 21.17 1.44 -55.18
N THR A 281 21.92 0.75 -56.05
CA THR A 281 21.75 0.78 -57.52
C THR A 281 21.14 -0.53 -57.98
#